data_AF-A0A8I6YUZ9-F1
#
_entry.id   AF-A0A8I6YUZ9-F1
#
_cell.length_a   1.000
_cell.length_b   1.000
_cell.length_c   1.000
_cell.angle_alpha   90.00
_cell.angle_beta   90.00
_cell.angle_gamma   90.00
#
_symmetry.space_group_name_H-M   'P 1'
#
loop_
_entity.id
_entity.type
_entity.pdbx_description
1 polymer ?
#
loop_
_entity_poly.entity_id
_entity_poly.type
_entity_poly.pdbx_seq_one_letter_code
_entity_poly.pdbx_strand_id
1 'polypeptide(L)'
;METETGICDLPADCLALLASLTSPGDVCRLAATATALRAAADYDEVWGSFLPADCADILARCSTADDEHRREGETKKELFCRLCDCPVILDGGKLSFSLDRHSGAKKYMIPAKALWYGWSGYHYGGLVWSRCHPNSRFREVAVLSYLCWVDIDVILNTKNLSGVGRGYAAYLVYMVHWLHADTAQNQNQEDAGSSPSAISYHECNHLVPQKHSRCLLWDRGWELEGSPSSSMAADTTEKNGRQKQRPTANGVGMRSDGQWIEQEINIELDKQCPEGKESNVSIEFRGFTRSHRCQIIIEGIEIRPKGMWKFKSRLN
;
A
#
# COMPACT_ATOMS: atom_id res chain seq x y z
N MET A 1 46.15 -14.01 29.96
CA MET A 1 45.04 -14.34 29.04
C MET A 1 44.27 -13.05 28.88
N GLU A 2 44.37 -12.40 27.73
CA GLU A 2 43.52 -11.26 27.42
C GLU A 2 42.12 -11.81 27.15
N THR A 3 41.17 -11.46 28.00
CA THR A 3 39.75 -11.74 27.75
C THR A 3 39.31 -10.79 26.65
N GLU A 4 39.06 -11.32 25.45
CA GLU A 4 38.45 -10.54 24.37
C GLU A 4 37.10 -9.99 24.87
N THR A 5 37.03 -8.68 25.05
CA THR A 5 35.78 -7.98 25.39
C THR A 5 34.97 -7.77 24.11
N GLY A 6 33.75 -8.28 24.08
CA GLY A 6 32.81 -8.15 22.96
C GLY A 6 31.76 -7.07 23.19
N ILE A 7 30.95 -6.79 22.17
CA ILE A 7 29.87 -5.80 22.25
C ILE A 7 28.85 -6.12 23.36
N CYS A 8 28.67 -7.40 23.70
CA CYS A 8 27.74 -7.83 24.74
C CYS A 8 28.23 -7.57 26.17
N ASP A 9 29.49 -7.15 26.35
CA ASP A 9 30.07 -6.81 27.65
C ASP A 9 29.86 -5.32 28.01
N LEU A 10 29.29 -4.54 27.10
CA LEU A 10 28.93 -3.14 27.35
C LEU A 10 27.73 -3.04 28.32
N PRO A 11 27.63 -1.94 29.11
CA PRO A 11 26.45 -1.67 29.90
C PRO A 11 25.16 -1.63 29.06
N ALA A 12 24.04 -2.06 29.65
CA ALA A 12 22.75 -2.10 28.97
C ALA A 12 22.35 -0.75 28.35
N ASP A 13 22.61 0.35 29.05
CA ASP A 13 22.29 1.70 28.57
C ASP A 13 23.10 2.08 27.31
N CYS A 14 24.35 1.64 27.21
CA CYS A 14 25.16 1.83 26.01
C CYS A 14 24.61 1.02 24.83
N LEU A 15 24.17 -0.21 25.08
CA LEU A 15 23.56 -1.06 24.06
C LEU A 15 22.19 -0.51 23.61
N ALA A 16 21.40 0.04 24.54
CA ALA A 16 20.14 0.70 24.23
C ALA A 16 20.37 1.97 23.41
N LEU A 17 21.38 2.79 23.76
CA LEU A 17 21.77 3.94 22.95
C LEU A 17 22.20 3.54 21.54
N LEU A 18 22.98 2.47 21.38
CA LEU A 18 23.34 1.96 20.06
C LEU A 18 22.10 1.49 19.29
N ALA A 19 21.19 0.76 19.93
CA ALA A 19 19.97 0.28 19.31
C ALA A 19 19.06 1.42 18.85
N SER A 20 18.91 2.48 19.64
CA SER A 20 18.05 3.64 19.33
C SER A 20 18.52 4.45 18.12
N LEU A 21 19.80 4.32 17.74
CA LEU A 21 20.42 4.94 16.55
C LEU A 21 20.27 4.09 15.28
N THR A 22 19.64 2.91 15.36
CA THR A 22 19.41 2.02 14.22
C THR A 22 17.96 2.10 13.71
N SER A 23 17.54 1.17 12.85
CA SER A 23 16.13 1.05 12.44
C SER A 23 15.37 0.06 13.34
N PRO A 24 14.04 0.17 13.47
CA PRO A 24 13.23 -0.85 14.17
C PRO A 24 13.49 -2.27 13.64
N GLY A 25 13.69 -2.40 12.32
CA GLY A 25 14.04 -3.67 11.70
C GLY A 25 15.42 -4.20 12.11
N ASP A 26 16.40 -3.33 12.31
CA ASP A 26 17.73 -3.68 12.82
C ASP A 26 17.69 -4.06 14.30
N VAL A 27 16.95 -3.32 15.13
CA VAL A 27 16.76 -3.65 16.55
C VAL A 27 16.18 -5.05 16.71
N CYS A 28 15.17 -5.41 15.91
CA CYS A 28 14.61 -6.76 15.91
C CYS A 28 15.66 -7.82 15.54
N ARG A 29 16.57 -7.52 14.60
CA ARG A 29 17.67 -8.42 14.23
C ARG A 29 18.70 -8.53 15.35
N LEU A 30 19.10 -7.43 15.98
CA LEU A 30 20.03 -7.39 17.10
C LEU A 30 19.50 -8.17 18.31
N ALA A 31 18.20 -8.03 18.62
CA ALA A 31 17.55 -8.76 19.71
C ALA A 31 17.58 -10.30 19.51
N ALA A 32 17.71 -10.77 18.26
CA ALA A 32 17.79 -12.18 17.94
C ALA A 32 19.20 -12.77 18.12
N THR A 33 20.27 -11.96 18.18
CA THR A 33 21.65 -12.47 18.20
C THR A 33 22.17 -12.80 19.60
N ALA A 34 21.81 -12.03 20.62
CA ALA A 34 22.28 -12.23 22.00
C ALA A 34 21.23 -11.82 23.05
N THR A 35 21.30 -12.41 24.23
CA THR A 35 20.42 -12.08 25.38
C THR A 35 20.61 -10.66 25.87
N ALA A 36 21.87 -10.19 25.97
CA ALA A 36 22.20 -8.82 26.37
C ALA A 36 21.61 -7.79 25.40
N LEU A 37 21.74 -8.03 24.10
CA LEU A 37 21.16 -7.16 23.06
C LEU A 37 19.63 -7.18 23.05
N ARG A 38 19.01 -8.33 23.35
CA ARG A 38 17.56 -8.43 23.50
C ARG A 38 17.05 -7.60 24.66
N ALA A 39 17.69 -7.73 25.83
CA ALA A 39 17.32 -6.95 27.00
C ALA A 39 17.43 -5.44 26.70
N ALA A 40 18.51 -5.00 26.06
CA ALA A 40 18.69 -3.60 25.66
C ALA A 40 17.67 -3.14 24.59
N ALA A 41 17.33 -4.02 23.64
CA ALA A 41 16.35 -3.74 22.58
C ALA A 41 14.92 -3.58 23.11
N ASP A 42 14.62 -4.05 24.32
CA ASP A 42 13.30 -3.94 24.95
C ASP A 42 13.12 -2.65 25.76
N TYR A 43 14.15 -1.79 25.83
CA TYR A 43 14.07 -0.49 26.53
C TYR A 43 13.13 0.48 25.82
N ASP A 44 12.33 1.21 26.59
CA ASP A 44 11.36 2.18 26.06
C ASP A 44 12.03 3.37 25.37
N GLU A 45 13.25 3.74 25.77
CA GLU A 45 14.02 4.79 25.10
C GLU A 45 14.33 4.43 23.64
N VAL A 46 14.57 3.14 23.37
CA VAL A 46 14.84 2.63 22.01
C VAL A 46 13.61 2.79 21.14
N TRP A 47 12.46 2.30 21.58
CA TRP A 47 11.22 2.40 20.80
C TRP A 47 10.68 3.82 20.73
N GLY A 48 10.99 4.64 21.74
CA GLY A 48 10.69 6.06 21.74
C GLY A 48 11.42 6.85 20.67
N SER A 49 12.64 6.46 20.27
CA SER A 49 13.36 7.14 19.18
C SER A 49 12.77 6.83 17.80
N PHE A 50 12.01 5.74 17.67
CA PHE A 50 11.36 5.34 16.41
C PHE A 50 9.97 5.93 16.22
N LEU A 51 9.37 6.48 17.28
CA LEU A 51 8.10 7.17 17.19
C LEU A 51 8.31 8.58 16.63
N PRO A 52 7.42 9.07 15.75
CA PRO A 52 7.48 10.45 15.32
C PRO A 52 7.39 11.43 16.49
N ALA A 53 8.14 12.53 16.44
CA ALA A 53 8.14 13.56 17.49
C ALA A 53 6.74 14.18 17.71
N ASP A 54 5.97 14.33 16.63
CA ASP A 54 4.58 14.82 16.60
C ASP A 54 3.54 13.69 16.77
N CYS A 55 3.94 12.49 17.20
CA CYS A 55 3.04 11.35 17.34
C CYS A 55 1.87 11.65 18.29
N ALA A 56 2.13 12.34 19.41
CA ALA A 56 1.08 12.75 20.35
C ALA A 56 0.05 13.67 19.70
N ASP A 57 0.51 14.66 18.92
CA ASP A 57 -0.36 15.60 18.20
C ASP A 57 -1.18 14.89 17.12
N ILE A 58 -0.56 13.94 16.39
CA ILE A 58 -1.26 13.11 15.41
C ILE A 58 -2.38 12.32 16.07
N LEU A 59 -2.11 11.69 17.22
CA LEU A 59 -3.09 10.89 17.96
C LEU A 59 -4.19 11.75 18.59
N ALA A 60 -3.94 13.01 18.91
CA ALA A 60 -4.98 13.94 19.35
C ALA A 60 -6.03 14.25 18.27
N ARG A 61 -5.72 14.00 16.98
CA ARG A 61 -6.67 14.18 15.86
C ARG A 61 -7.63 13.00 15.64
N CYS A 62 -7.47 11.93 16.42
CA CYS A 62 -8.32 10.75 16.27
C CYS A 62 -9.76 11.08 16.65
N SER A 63 -10.70 10.76 15.76
CA SER A 63 -12.12 11.05 15.97
C SER A 63 -12.84 9.81 16.47
N THR A 64 -12.56 9.39 17.71
CA THR A 64 -13.42 8.46 18.44
C THR A 64 -13.54 8.92 19.87
N ALA A 65 -14.78 8.94 20.36
CA ALA A 65 -15.12 9.15 21.77
C ALA A 65 -14.70 7.98 22.68
N ASP A 66 -13.92 7.02 22.16
CA ASP A 66 -13.36 5.92 22.91
C ASP A 66 -11.88 6.20 23.20
N ASP A 67 -11.57 6.33 24.49
CA ASP A 67 -10.27 6.41 25.15
C ASP A 67 -9.30 5.23 24.83
N GLU A 68 -9.55 4.45 23.78
CA GLU A 68 -8.79 3.27 23.36
C GLU A 68 -7.40 3.58 22.77
N HIS A 69 -7.10 4.86 22.50
CA HIS A 69 -5.87 5.26 21.80
C HIS A 69 -4.66 5.42 22.72
N ARG A 70 -4.90 5.69 24.01
CA ARG A 70 -3.90 5.66 25.08
C ARG A 70 -4.28 4.57 26.05
N ARG A 71 -3.75 3.37 25.80
CA ARG A 71 -3.84 2.28 26.76
C ARG A 71 -2.94 2.64 27.94
N GLU A 72 -3.53 2.77 29.13
CA GLU A 72 -2.78 3.07 30.33
C GLU A 72 -1.75 1.95 30.59
N GLY A 73 -0.49 2.31 30.77
CA GLY A 73 0.61 1.35 30.93
C GLY A 73 1.17 0.74 29.63
N GLU A 74 0.73 1.18 28.44
CA GLU A 74 1.31 0.73 27.16
C GLU A 74 2.77 1.21 27.03
N THR A 75 3.67 0.27 26.78
CA THR A 75 5.09 0.55 26.48
C THR A 75 5.22 1.23 25.10
N LYS A 76 6.32 1.95 24.86
CA LYS A 76 6.54 2.58 23.54
C LYS A 76 6.70 1.55 22.44
N LYS A 77 7.20 0.35 22.78
CA LYS A 77 7.28 -0.80 21.88
C LYS A 77 5.89 -1.30 21.46
N GLU A 78 4.97 -1.44 22.41
CA GLU A 78 3.60 -1.86 22.14
C GLU A 78 2.85 -0.81 21.31
N LEU A 79 3.00 0.47 21.67
CA LEU A 79 2.48 1.59 20.87
C LEU A 79 3.00 1.54 19.43
N PHE A 80 4.32 1.37 19.24
CA PHE A 80 4.92 1.27 17.91
C PHE A 80 4.34 0.10 17.11
N CYS A 81 4.25 -1.10 17.70
CA CYS A 81 3.68 -2.28 17.06
C CYS A 81 2.22 -2.06 16.67
N ARG A 82 1.42 -1.48 17.58
CA ARG A 82 0.02 -1.17 17.34
C ARG A 82 -0.15 -0.18 16.19
N LEU A 83 0.65 0.88 16.11
CA LEU A 83 0.61 1.83 15.00
C LEU A 83 1.08 1.23 13.67
N CYS A 84 1.89 0.17 13.70
CA CYS A 84 2.25 -0.58 12.49
C CYS A 84 1.10 -1.44 11.96
N ASP A 85 0.37 -2.09 12.88
CA ASP A 85 -0.60 -3.14 12.57
C ASP A 85 -2.04 -2.65 12.47
N CYS A 86 -2.39 -1.63 13.23
CA CYS A 86 -3.73 -1.06 13.30
C CYS A 86 -3.69 0.41 12.84
N PRO A 87 -4.02 0.70 11.56
CA PRO A 87 -4.13 2.06 11.09
C PRO A 87 -5.18 2.84 11.88
N VAL A 88 -4.84 4.06 12.26
CA VAL A 88 -5.67 4.95 13.05
C VAL A 88 -6.39 5.93 12.14
N ILE A 89 -7.69 6.16 12.37
CA ILE A 89 -8.52 7.04 11.56
C ILE A 89 -8.50 8.47 12.15
N LEU A 90 -8.13 9.44 11.31
CA LEU A 90 -7.94 10.83 11.68
C LEU A 90 -8.99 11.73 11.03
N ASP A 91 -9.16 12.92 11.59
CA ASP A 91 -9.89 14.05 10.98
C ASP A 91 -11.33 13.69 10.55
N GLY A 92 -12.03 12.89 11.36
CA GLY A 92 -13.40 12.44 11.10
C GLY A 92 -13.53 11.44 9.94
N GLY A 93 -12.48 10.65 9.66
CA GLY A 93 -12.49 9.68 8.57
C GLY A 93 -11.93 10.20 7.25
N LYS A 94 -11.24 11.33 7.26
CA LYS A 94 -10.65 11.95 6.05
C LYS A 94 -9.23 11.49 5.77
N LEU A 95 -8.61 10.78 6.71
CA LEU A 95 -7.24 10.31 6.60
C LEU A 95 -7.06 9.09 7.52
N SER A 96 -6.16 8.18 7.17
CA SER A 96 -5.65 7.19 8.13
C SER A 96 -4.14 7.31 8.28
N PHE A 97 -3.65 6.93 9.45
CA PHE A 97 -2.24 6.98 9.83
C PHE A 97 -1.76 5.63 10.36
N SER A 98 -0.56 5.23 9.99
CA SER A 98 0.14 4.06 10.53
C SER A 98 1.65 4.25 10.38
N LEU A 99 2.45 3.34 10.94
CA LEU A 99 3.90 3.35 10.79
C LEU A 99 4.39 2.23 9.87
N ASP A 100 5.47 2.50 9.16
CA ASP A 100 6.23 1.46 8.47
C ASP A 100 7.01 0.62 9.48
N ARG A 101 6.78 -0.69 9.48
CA ARG A 101 7.34 -1.62 10.46
C ARG A 101 8.86 -1.64 10.47
N HIS A 102 9.50 -1.37 9.34
CA HIS A 102 10.95 -1.53 9.19
C HIS A 102 11.71 -0.24 9.48
N SER A 103 11.16 0.90 9.06
CA SER A 103 11.80 2.20 9.15
C SER A 103 11.24 3.09 10.27
N GLY A 104 10.05 2.80 10.78
CA GLY A 104 9.33 3.69 11.70
C GLY A 104 8.78 4.95 11.02
N ALA A 105 8.93 5.08 9.70
CA ALA A 105 8.44 6.23 8.97
C ALA A 105 6.92 6.20 8.86
N LYS A 106 6.33 7.40 8.74
CA LYS A 106 4.88 7.57 8.70
C LYS A 106 4.29 6.99 7.41
N LYS A 107 3.11 6.41 7.50
CA LYS A 107 2.27 6.03 6.37
C LYS A 107 0.93 6.69 6.53
N TYR A 108 0.46 7.29 5.45
CA TYR A 108 -0.85 7.92 5.41
C TYR A 108 -1.68 7.32 4.30
N MET A 109 -2.98 7.20 4.50
CA MET A 109 -3.88 6.86 3.40
C MET A 109 -5.05 7.83 3.35
N ILE A 110 -5.28 8.36 2.17
CA ILE A 110 -6.43 9.19 1.85
C ILE A 110 -7.57 8.25 1.40
N PRO A 111 -8.74 8.31 2.04
CA PRO A 111 -9.88 7.48 1.69
C PRO A 111 -10.40 7.83 0.30
N ALA A 112 -11.01 6.85 -0.36
CA ALA A 112 -11.71 7.02 -1.62
C ALA A 112 -12.68 8.21 -1.62
N LYS A 113 -13.32 8.50 -0.48
CA LYS A 113 -14.27 9.62 -0.34
C LYS A 113 -13.65 11.01 -0.47
N ALA A 114 -12.34 11.12 -0.23
CA ALA A 114 -11.61 12.38 -0.33
C ALA A 114 -10.88 12.55 -1.68
N LEU A 115 -11.07 11.62 -2.61
CA LEU A 115 -10.51 11.68 -3.97
C LEU A 115 -11.51 12.33 -4.93
N TRP A 116 -10.98 13.01 -5.95
CA TRP A 116 -11.75 13.43 -7.11
C TRP A 116 -11.74 12.33 -8.17
N TYR A 117 -12.87 12.16 -8.87
CA TYR A 117 -13.02 11.16 -9.91
C TYR A 117 -13.52 11.81 -11.20
N GLY A 118 -12.79 11.57 -12.27
CA GLY A 118 -13.28 11.69 -13.64
C GLY A 118 -13.45 10.29 -14.21
N TRP A 119 -14.51 10.01 -14.96
CA TRP A 119 -14.59 8.73 -15.68
C TRP A 119 -15.38 8.88 -16.97
N SER A 120 -15.22 7.89 -17.84
CA SER A 120 -16.18 7.63 -18.91
C SER A 120 -16.63 6.17 -18.85
N GLY A 121 -17.88 5.93 -19.21
CA GLY A 121 -18.46 4.61 -19.21
C GLY A 121 -19.77 4.59 -19.99
N TYR A 122 -20.45 3.46 -19.92
CA TYR A 122 -21.77 3.29 -20.53
C TYR A 122 -22.84 4.03 -19.72
N HIS A 123 -24.03 4.21 -20.29
CA HIS A 123 -25.15 4.93 -19.66
C HIS A 123 -25.58 4.38 -18.28
N TYR A 124 -25.22 3.13 -17.96
CA TYR A 124 -25.48 2.44 -16.69
C TYR A 124 -24.21 2.26 -15.83
N GLY A 125 -23.07 2.77 -16.28
CA GLY A 125 -21.83 2.83 -15.49
C GLY A 125 -21.84 4.03 -14.56
N GLY A 126 -21.18 3.88 -13.40
CA GLY A 126 -21.15 4.93 -12.40
C GLY A 126 -20.37 4.58 -11.15
N LEU A 127 -20.31 5.56 -10.26
CA LEU A 127 -19.71 5.46 -8.94
C LEU A 127 -20.81 5.33 -7.89
N VAL A 128 -20.73 4.27 -7.09
CA VAL A 128 -21.60 4.05 -5.93
C VAL A 128 -20.73 4.00 -4.68
N TRP A 129 -21.23 4.57 -3.58
CA TRP A 129 -20.58 4.45 -2.28
C TRP A 129 -21.07 3.20 -1.56
N SER A 130 -20.17 2.25 -1.32
CA SER A 130 -20.47 1.09 -0.48
C SER A 130 -20.08 1.37 0.96
N ARG A 131 -20.99 1.10 1.89
CA ARG A 131 -20.76 1.27 3.33
C ARG A 131 -20.27 -0.01 3.96
N CYS A 132 -19.42 0.11 4.97
CA CYS A 132 -18.97 -0.98 5.83
C CYS A 132 -18.39 -2.18 5.05
N HIS A 133 -17.52 -1.90 4.07
CA HIS A 133 -16.82 -2.97 3.36
C HIS A 133 -15.94 -3.75 4.35
N PRO A 134 -16.05 -5.08 4.45
CA PRO A 134 -15.44 -5.87 5.55
C PRO A 134 -13.92 -5.76 5.61
N ASN A 135 -13.29 -5.49 4.47
CA ASN A 135 -11.84 -5.41 4.34
C ASN A 135 -11.31 -3.96 4.30
N SER A 136 -12.18 -2.96 4.46
CA SER A 136 -11.80 -1.54 4.38
C SER A 136 -11.59 -0.95 5.76
N ARG A 137 -10.53 -0.16 5.95
CA ARG A 137 -10.33 0.63 7.17
C ARG A 137 -11.26 1.85 7.25
N PHE A 138 -11.85 2.25 6.13
CA PHE A 138 -12.78 3.38 6.05
C PHE A 138 -14.24 2.91 5.98
N ARG A 139 -15.14 3.77 6.49
CA ARG A 139 -16.59 3.53 6.51
C ARG A 139 -17.20 3.42 5.11
N GLU A 140 -16.66 4.14 4.14
CA GLU A 140 -17.15 4.17 2.76
C GLU A 140 -16.01 3.92 1.77
N VAL A 141 -16.27 3.06 0.79
CA VAL A 141 -15.38 2.79 -0.37
C VAL A 141 -16.09 3.16 -1.66
N ALA A 142 -15.34 3.55 -2.69
CA ALA A 142 -15.90 3.84 -4.00
C ALA A 142 -16.01 2.53 -4.80
N VAL A 143 -17.20 2.22 -5.32
CA VAL A 143 -17.42 1.08 -6.22
C VAL A 143 -17.75 1.63 -7.60
N LEU A 144 -16.84 1.40 -8.55
CA LEU A 144 -16.96 1.86 -9.92
C LEU A 144 -17.29 0.68 -10.83
N SER A 145 -18.35 0.79 -11.63
CA SER A 145 -18.83 -0.29 -12.51
C SER A 145 -19.00 0.20 -13.95
N TYR A 146 -18.82 -0.71 -14.91
CA TYR A 146 -19.06 -0.48 -16.35
C TYR A 146 -18.34 0.75 -16.93
N LEU A 147 -17.10 0.96 -16.50
CA LEU A 147 -16.26 2.05 -17.00
C LEU A 147 -15.44 1.62 -18.22
N CYS A 148 -14.93 2.61 -18.96
CA CYS A 148 -13.89 2.43 -19.99
C CYS A 148 -12.53 2.93 -19.48
N TRP A 149 -12.54 4.03 -18.72
CA TRP A 149 -11.39 4.58 -18.02
C TRP A 149 -11.82 5.35 -16.77
N VAL A 150 -10.89 5.51 -15.84
CA VAL A 150 -11.05 6.31 -14.62
C VAL A 150 -9.82 7.20 -14.42
N ASP A 151 -10.08 8.46 -14.11
CA ASP A 151 -9.14 9.46 -13.61
C ASP A 151 -9.43 9.66 -12.12
N ILE A 152 -8.36 9.67 -11.34
CA ILE A 152 -8.41 9.85 -9.90
C ILE A 152 -7.37 10.88 -9.54
N ASP A 153 -7.82 11.96 -8.93
CA ASP A 153 -6.95 13.08 -8.57
C ASP A 153 -7.12 13.45 -7.10
N VAL A 154 -6.02 13.84 -6.46
CA VAL A 154 -6.05 14.40 -5.11
C VAL A 154 -4.92 15.40 -4.90
N ILE A 155 -5.24 16.49 -4.21
CA ILE A 155 -4.26 17.48 -3.78
C ILE A 155 -3.83 17.15 -2.36
N LEU A 156 -2.56 16.80 -2.23
CA LEU A 156 -1.92 16.49 -0.96
C LEU A 156 -1.29 17.73 -0.36
N ASN A 157 -1.72 18.13 0.84
CA ASN A 157 -0.99 19.15 1.59
C ASN A 157 0.10 18.48 2.43
N THR A 158 1.37 18.70 2.07
CA THR A 158 2.53 18.09 2.75
C THR A 158 2.69 18.56 4.20
N LYS A 159 2.14 19.72 4.59
CA LYS A 159 2.14 20.18 6.00
C LYS A 159 1.30 19.29 6.90
N ASN A 160 0.14 18.84 6.41
CA ASN A 160 -0.75 17.94 7.15
C ASN A 160 -0.15 16.53 7.30
N LEU A 161 0.94 16.26 6.58
CA LEU A 161 1.66 14.99 6.52
C LEU A 161 3.15 15.22 6.82
N SER A 162 3.43 16.00 7.88
CA SER A 162 4.79 16.28 8.36
C SER A 162 5.66 15.01 8.32
N GLY A 163 6.85 15.08 7.72
CA GLY A 163 7.75 13.93 7.53
C GLY A 163 7.57 13.17 6.22
N VAL A 164 6.60 13.54 5.38
CA VAL A 164 6.55 13.12 3.97
C VAL A 164 7.48 14.01 3.15
N GLY A 165 8.47 13.40 2.51
CA GLY A 165 9.50 14.10 1.74
C GLY A 165 10.04 13.26 0.59
N ARG A 166 11.28 13.57 0.16
CA ARG A 166 11.97 12.76 -0.86
C ARG A 166 12.09 11.32 -0.38
N GLY A 167 11.65 10.38 -1.21
CA GLY A 167 11.68 8.95 -0.91
C GLY A 167 10.33 8.33 -0.55
N TYR A 168 9.23 9.08 -0.58
CA TYR A 168 7.88 8.51 -0.53
C TYR A 168 7.36 8.14 -1.93
N ALA A 169 6.40 7.22 -1.99
CA ALA A 169 5.63 6.89 -3.18
C ALA A 169 4.14 6.79 -2.81
N ALA A 170 3.27 7.03 -3.79
CA ALA A 170 1.84 6.85 -3.64
C ALA A 170 1.40 5.54 -4.29
N TYR A 171 0.39 4.90 -3.71
CA TYR A 171 -0.14 3.62 -4.16
C TYR A 171 -1.66 3.70 -4.18
N LEU A 172 -2.28 3.46 -5.34
CA LEU A 172 -3.71 3.23 -5.43
C LEU A 172 -4.02 1.86 -4.82
N VAL A 173 -4.94 1.79 -3.87
CA VAL A 173 -5.35 0.54 -3.23
C VAL A 173 -6.79 0.21 -3.62
N TYR A 174 -6.98 -0.90 -4.31
CA TYR A 174 -8.25 -1.28 -4.90
C TYR A 174 -8.44 -2.80 -5.00
N MET A 175 -9.69 -3.24 -5.19
CA MET A 175 -10.06 -4.61 -5.56
C MET A 175 -10.77 -4.61 -6.90
N VAL A 176 -10.79 -5.78 -7.54
CA VAL A 176 -11.53 -6.02 -8.78
C VAL A 176 -12.46 -7.21 -8.57
N HIS A 177 -13.76 -6.97 -8.71
CA HIS A 177 -14.78 -8.01 -8.69
C HIS A 177 -15.31 -8.25 -10.11
N TRP A 178 -15.43 -9.52 -10.51
CA TRP A 178 -15.96 -9.88 -11.82
C TRP A 178 -17.46 -10.05 -11.77
N LEU A 179 -18.15 -9.35 -12.68
CA LEU A 179 -19.56 -9.59 -12.93
C LEU A 179 -19.62 -10.80 -13.87
N HIS A 180 -19.87 -11.99 -13.33
CA HIS A 180 -20.12 -13.16 -14.16
C HIS A 180 -21.33 -12.89 -15.04
N ALA A 181 -21.24 -13.28 -16.32
CA ALA A 181 -22.44 -13.44 -17.11
C ALA A 181 -23.18 -14.63 -16.51
N ASP A 182 -24.37 -14.41 -15.95
CA ASP A 182 -25.29 -15.51 -15.69
C ASP A 182 -25.40 -16.31 -16.98
N THR A 183 -24.85 -17.51 -16.96
CA THR A 183 -25.15 -18.49 -18.00
C THR A 183 -26.56 -18.93 -17.69
N ALA A 184 -27.53 -18.19 -18.21
CA ALA A 184 -28.90 -18.63 -18.27
C ALA A 184 -28.95 -19.85 -19.20
N GLN A 185 -28.68 -21.05 -18.66
CA GLN A 185 -29.24 -22.29 -19.17
C GLN A 185 -29.52 -23.28 -18.03
N ASN A 186 -30.79 -23.67 -17.99
CA ASN A 186 -31.40 -24.87 -17.45
C ASN A 186 -31.73 -24.93 -15.95
N GLN A 187 -33.03 -24.72 -15.69
CA GLN A 187 -33.78 -25.51 -14.74
C GLN A 187 -33.53 -27.01 -15.00
N ASN A 188 -33.02 -27.74 -14.00
CA ASN A 188 -33.56 -29.02 -13.51
C ASN A 188 -32.60 -29.64 -12.45
N GLN A 189 -33.07 -29.60 -11.19
CA GLN A 189 -33.01 -30.61 -10.12
C GLN A 189 -31.69 -31.27 -9.63
N GLU A 190 -31.45 -31.10 -8.31
CA GLU A 190 -30.73 -31.95 -7.30
C GLU A 190 -29.25 -32.32 -7.59
N ASP A 191 -28.25 -32.16 -6.71
CA ASP A 191 -28.16 -32.43 -5.27
C ASP A 191 -26.84 -31.83 -4.72
N ALA A 192 -26.80 -31.62 -3.41
CA ALA A 192 -25.64 -31.56 -2.49
C ALA A 192 -24.35 -30.76 -2.83
N GLY A 193 -23.98 -29.87 -1.91
CA GLY A 193 -22.58 -29.52 -1.63
C GLY A 193 -22.19 -28.08 -1.97
N SER A 194 -22.46 -27.16 -1.05
CA SER A 194 -22.02 -25.76 -1.13
C SER A 194 -20.48 -25.69 -1.03
N SER A 195 -19.80 -25.70 -2.17
CA SER A 195 -18.38 -25.32 -2.28
C SER A 195 -18.27 -23.80 -2.45
N PRO A 196 -17.36 -23.12 -1.73
CA PRO A 196 -17.14 -21.70 -1.93
C PRO A 196 -16.55 -21.47 -3.31
N SER A 197 -17.22 -20.64 -4.11
CA SER A 197 -16.83 -20.27 -5.46
C SER A 197 -15.34 -19.93 -5.53
N ALA A 198 -14.60 -20.72 -6.31
CA ALA A 198 -13.17 -20.53 -6.50
C ALA A 198 -12.91 -19.13 -7.06
N ILE A 199 -12.22 -18.30 -6.27
CA ILE A 199 -11.68 -17.02 -6.71
C ILE A 199 -10.58 -17.36 -7.72
N SER A 200 -10.92 -17.32 -9.00
CA SER A 200 -9.97 -17.44 -10.10
C SER A 200 -9.13 -16.18 -10.15
N TYR A 201 -7.94 -16.22 -9.55
CA TYR A 201 -6.90 -15.21 -9.71
C TYR A 201 -6.33 -15.30 -11.13
N HIS A 202 -7.06 -14.77 -12.11
CA HIS A 202 -6.41 -14.38 -13.35
C HIS A 202 -5.50 -13.18 -13.05
N GLU A 203 -4.26 -13.30 -13.50
CA GLU A 203 -3.22 -12.29 -13.38
C GLU A 203 -3.63 -11.05 -14.21
N CYS A 204 -4.26 -10.08 -13.55
CA CYS A 204 -5.13 -9.13 -14.22
C CYS A 204 -4.55 -7.70 -14.18
N ASN A 205 -3.82 -7.34 -15.24
CA ASN A 205 -3.38 -5.97 -15.57
C ASN A 205 -4.57 -5.08 -16.03
N HIS A 206 -5.60 -4.89 -15.20
CA HIS A 206 -6.86 -4.23 -15.63
C HIS A 206 -6.97 -2.75 -15.37
N LEU A 207 -6.11 -2.15 -14.56
CA LEU A 207 -5.85 -0.71 -14.63
C LEU A 207 -4.46 -0.54 -15.20
N VAL A 208 -4.39 -0.33 -16.50
CA VAL A 208 -3.12 -0.04 -17.18
C VAL A 208 -2.84 1.46 -17.03
N PRO A 209 -1.75 1.88 -16.36
CA PRO A 209 -1.41 3.28 -16.26
C PRO A 209 -1.16 3.87 -17.65
N GLN A 210 -1.68 5.06 -17.92
CA GLN A 210 -1.53 5.69 -19.24
C GLN A 210 -0.05 5.95 -19.65
N LYS A 211 0.91 5.97 -18.71
CA LYS A 211 2.34 6.25 -19.01
C LYS A 211 2.99 5.27 -20.01
N HIS A 212 2.36 4.13 -20.31
CA HIS A 212 2.84 3.15 -21.28
C HIS A 212 2.19 3.21 -22.67
N SER A 213 1.30 4.17 -22.95
CA SER A 213 0.63 4.26 -24.25
C SER A 213 0.88 5.59 -24.97
N ARG A 214 2.15 5.91 -25.24
CA ARG A 214 2.49 6.53 -26.53
C ARG A 214 2.67 5.41 -27.56
N CYS A 215 1.57 4.75 -27.93
CA CYS A 215 1.57 3.98 -29.17
C CYS A 215 1.54 4.97 -30.33
N LEU A 216 2.60 4.95 -31.13
CA LEU A 216 2.72 5.57 -32.46
C LEU A 216 1.80 4.87 -33.48
N LEU A 217 0.52 4.66 -33.15
CA LEU A 217 -0.44 3.94 -33.98
C LEU A 217 -1.65 4.80 -34.39
N TRP A 218 -1.55 6.13 -34.27
CA TRP A 218 -2.47 7.03 -34.98
C TRP A 218 -1.97 7.41 -36.39
N ASP A 219 -0.74 7.04 -36.77
CA ASP A 219 -0.24 7.19 -38.14
C ASP A 219 -0.18 5.83 -38.84
N ARG A 220 -1.33 5.38 -39.35
CA ARG A 220 -1.49 4.90 -40.73
C ARG A 220 -2.91 4.38 -40.93
N GLY A 221 -3.52 4.90 -41.99
CA GLY A 221 -4.87 4.56 -42.41
C GLY A 221 -5.03 3.10 -42.82
N TRP A 222 -6.30 2.69 -42.79
CA TRP A 222 -6.94 1.75 -43.70
C TRP A 222 -6.00 0.99 -44.65
N GLU A 223 -5.84 -0.30 -44.41
CA GLU A 223 -5.92 -1.33 -45.46
C GLU A 223 -6.13 -2.71 -44.84
N LEU A 224 -7.06 -3.43 -45.47
CA LEU A 224 -7.53 -4.77 -45.17
C LEU A 224 -6.46 -5.83 -45.57
N GLU A 225 -6.68 -7.06 -45.11
CA GLU A 225 -6.10 -8.34 -45.59
C GLU A 225 -4.92 -8.93 -44.79
N GLY A 226 -5.09 -10.20 -44.39
CA GLY A 226 -3.99 -11.17 -44.29
C GLY A 226 -3.61 -11.69 -42.90
N SER A 227 -4.31 -12.73 -42.41
CA SER A 227 -3.73 -13.74 -41.51
C SER A 227 -2.58 -14.49 -42.24
N PRO A 228 -1.58 -15.13 -41.58
CA PRO A 228 -1.81 -16.33 -40.74
C PRO A 228 -0.87 -16.59 -39.54
N SER A 229 -1.44 -17.33 -38.58
CA SER A 229 -0.96 -18.48 -37.80
C SER A 229 0.54 -18.74 -37.57
N SER A 230 0.93 -18.94 -36.30
CA SER A 230 1.78 -20.07 -35.87
C SER A 230 1.82 -20.23 -34.33
N SER A 231 1.49 -21.45 -33.90
CA SER A 231 1.62 -22.04 -32.56
C SER A 231 3.06 -22.22 -32.09
N MET A 232 3.31 -22.25 -30.77
CA MET A 232 4.06 -23.31 -30.08
C MET A 232 3.86 -23.24 -28.55
N ALA A 233 3.64 -24.40 -27.95
CA ALA A 233 3.51 -24.64 -26.52
C ALA A 233 4.83 -25.21 -25.96
N ALA A 234 5.17 -24.87 -24.71
CA ALA A 234 6.01 -25.66 -23.81
C ALA A 234 5.79 -25.11 -22.38
N ASP A 235 5.10 -25.83 -21.51
CA ASP A 235 5.53 -26.96 -20.66
C ASP A 235 5.99 -26.49 -19.28
N THR A 236 5.30 -27.00 -18.27
CA THR A 236 5.32 -26.60 -16.86
C THR A 236 6.38 -27.36 -16.09
N THR A 237 7.11 -26.66 -15.22
CA THR A 237 7.77 -27.33 -14.08
C THR A 237 7.75 -26.42 -12.86
N GLU A 238 6.94 -26.81 -11.87
CA GLU A 238 6.85 -26.19 -10.56
C GLU A 238 8.17 -26.35 -9.78
N LYS A 239 8.66 -25.25 -9.20
CA LYS A 239 9.57 -25.29 -8.05
C LYS A 239 9.04 -24.36 -6.97
N ASN A 240 8.54 -24.99 -5.90
CA ASN A 240 8.17 -24.38 -4.65
C ASN A 240 9.38 -23.66 -4.00
N GLY A 241 9.32 -22.33 -3.99
CA GLY A 241 10.14 -21.46 -3.16
C GLY A 241 9.29 -20.29 -2.70
N ARG A 242 9.28 -19.99 -1.40
CA ARG A 242 8.61 -18.82 -0.82
C ARG A 242 9.20 -17.53 -1.41
N GLN A 243 8.68 -17.12 -2.56
CA GLN A 243 9.09 -15.93 -3.26
C GLN A 243 8.24 -14.79 -2.69
N LYS A 244 8.85 -13.92 -1.89
CA LYS A 244 8.27 -12.59 -1.58
C LYS A 244 7.87 -11.97 -2.93
N GLN A 245 6.57 -11.79 -3.14
CA GLN A 245 6.05 -11.31 -4.41
C GLN A 245 6.63 -9.93 -4.71
N ARG A 246 7.47 -9.86 -5.74
CA ARG A 246 7.92 -8.60 -6.33
C ARG A 246 6.72 -7.93 -6.97
N PRO A 247 6.55 -6.59 -6.86
CA PRO A 247 5.70 -5.86 -7.78
C PRO A 247 6.13 -6.19 -9.22
N THR A 248 5.16 -6.47 -10.07
CA THR A 248 5.40 -6.68 -11.51
C THR A 248 6.05 -5.43 -12.12
N ALA A 249 6.61 -5.54 -13.33
CA ALA A 249 7.28 -4.42 -14.03
C ALA A 249 6.41 -3.13 -14.14
N ASN A 250 5.10 -3.25 -13.93
CA ASN A 250 4.10 -2.17 -13.97
C ASN A 250 3.81 -1.53 -12.59
N GLY A 251 4.53 -1.92 -11.53
CA GLY A 251 4.30 -1.38 -10.17
C GLY A 251 3.03 -1.88 -9.49
N VAL A 252 2.45 -2.99 -9.98
CA VAL A 252 1.24 -3.62 -9.43
C VAL A 252 1.63 -4.86 -8.62
N GLY A 253 1.05 -5.01 -7.44
CA GLY A 253 1.21 -6.18 -6.59
C GLY A 253 0.00 -6.40 -5.69
N MET A 254 -0.14 -7.63 -5.18
CA MET A 254 -1.06 -7.91 -4.09
C MET A 254 -0.50 -7.29 -2.81
N ARG A 255 -1.34 -6.61 -2.04
CA ARG A 255 -0.99 -6.07 -0.74
C ARG A 255 -0.75 -7.21 0.25
N SER A 256 -0.01 -6.94 1.32
CA SER A 256 0.39 -7.96 2.31
C SER A 256 -0.78 -8.64 3.03
N ASP A 257 -1.97 -8.03 3.03
CA ASP A 257 -3.21 -8.61 3.56
C ASP A 257 -3.84 -9.67 2.62
N GLY A 258 -3.40 -9.75 1.36
CA GLY A 258 -3.95 -10.65 0.36
C GLY A 258 -5.35 -10.29 -0.14
N GLN A 259 -5.90 -9.15 0.30
CA GLN A 259 -7.26 -8.72 -0.02
C GLN A 259 -7.28 -7.56 -1.01
N TRP A 260 -6.29 -6.67 -0.94
CA TRP A 260 -6.22 -5.50 -1.81
C TRP A 260 -5.10 -5.60 -2.83
N ILE A 261 -5.30 -5.02 -4.00
CA ILE A 261 -4.25 -4.75 -4.99
C ILE A 261 -3.68 -3.37 -4.70
N GLU A 262 -2.36 -3.24 -4.73
CA GLU A 262 -1.66 -1.96 -4.69
C GLU A 262 -0.98 -1.67 -6.03
N GLN A 263 -1.12 -0.43 -6.51
CA GLN A 263 -0.51 0.04 -7.74
C GLN A 263 0.23 1.36 -7.52
N GLU A 264 1.55 1.36 -7.75
CA GLU A 264 2.39 2.56 -7.60
C GLU A 264 1.94 3.66 -8.58
N ILE A 265 1.59 4.82 -8.03
CA ILE A 265 1.31 6.05 -8.76
C ILE A 265 2.58 6.89 -8.73
N ASN A 266 3.03 7.31 -9.91
CA ASN A 266 4.16 8.22 -9.99
C ASN A 266 3.75 9.60 -9.48
N ILE A 267 4.27 9.96 -8.31
CA ILE A 267 4.17 11.33 -7.78
C ILE A 267 5.36 12.16 -8.25
N GLU A 268 5.09 13.26 -8.94
CA GLU A 268 6.08 14.32 -9.11
C GLU A 268 6.02 15.18 -7.86
N LEU A 269 6.83 14.81 -6.86
CA LEU A 269 7.17 15.74 -5.78
C LEU A 269 7.98 16.86 -6.43
N ASP A 270 7.29 17.93 -6.85
CA ASP A 270 7.88 19.02 -7.60
C ASP A 270 9.13 19.55 -6.89
N LYS A 271 10.08 19.99 -7.72
CA LYS A 271 11.48 20.27 -7.40
C LYS A 271 11.61 21.06 -6.10
N GLN A 272 12.21 20.42 -5.10
CA GLN A 272 12.98 21.03 -4.02
C GLN A 272 12.40 22.36 -3.53
N CYS A 273 11.29 22.32 -2.78
CA CYS A 273 10.88 23.48 -2.01
C CYS A 273 12.01 23.84 -1.03
N PRO A 274 12.51 25.08 -1.05
CA PRO A 274 13.41 25.56 -0.01
C PRO A 274 12.71 25.41 1.35
N GLU A 275 13.48 25.06 2.39
CA GLU A 275 12.98 24.83 3.74
C GLU A 275 11.95 25.89 4.16
N GLY A 276 10.75 25.43 4.51
CA GLY A 276 9.70 26.28 5.09
C GLY A 276 8.59 26.76 4.14
N LYS A 277 8.60 26.46 2.83
CA LYS A 277 7.46 26.75 1.94
C LYS A 277 6.54 25.55 1.74
N GLU A 278 5.23 25.81 1.86
CA GLU A 278 4.16 24.83 1.67
C GLU A 278 4.17 24.31 0.22
N SER A 279 4.10 23.00 0.05
CA SER A 279 3.92 22.38 -1.26
C SER A 279 2.66 21.53 -1.27
N ASN A 280 1.77 21.85 -2.21
CA ASN A 280 0.68 20.98 -2.58
C ASN A 280 1.20 20.01 -3.64
N VAL A 281 1.03 18.71 -3.42
CA VAL A 281 1.42 17.67 -4.38
C VAL A 281 0.16 17.16 -5.04
N SER A 282 0.02 17.33 -6.36
CA SER A 282 -1.04 16.66 -7.12
C SER A 282 -0.67 15.20 -7.31
N ILE A 283 -1.56 14.30 -6.96
CA ILE A 283 -1.45 12.88 -7.25
C ILE A 283 -2.55 12.55 -8.24
N GLU A 284 -2.15 12.18 -9.45
CA GLU A 284 -3.06 11.91 -10.56
C GLU A 284 -2.84 10.49 -11.06
N PHE A 285 -3.94 9.76 -11.22
CA PHE A 285 -3.95 8.41 -11.75
C PHE A 285 -5.00 8.26 -12.83
N ARG A 286 -4.56 7.87 -14.03
CA ARG A 286 -5.43 7.47 -15.13
C ARG A 286 -5.22 6.01 -15.47
N GLY A 287 -6.30 5.24 -15.38
CA GLY A 287 -6.31 3.81 -15.69
C GLY A 287 -7.42 3.44 -16.68
N PHE A 288 -7.10 2.56 -17.62
CA PHE A 288 -8.06 1.98 -18.56
C PHE A 288 -8.54 0.62 -18.06
N THR A 289 -9.85 0.40 -18.05
CA THR A 289 -10.45 -0.90 -17.75
C THR A 289 -10.46 -1.75 -19.02
N ARG A 290 -9.70 -2.85 -19.06
CA ARG A 290 -9.70 -3.74 -20.25
C ARG A 290 -10.98 -4.54 -20.45
N SER A 291 -11.91 -4.49 -19.50
CA SER A 291 -13.21 -5.18 -19.54
C SER A 291 -14.26 -4.33 -18.84
N HIS A 292 -15.48 -4.32 -19.38
CA HIS A 292 -16.63 -3.64 -18.77
C HIS A 292 -17.41 -4.54 -17.82
N ARG A 293 -17.01 -5.82 -17.68
CA ARG A 293 -17.64 -6.81 -16.80
C ARG A 293 -16.95 -6.91 -15.44
N CYS A 294 -16.43 -5.81 -14.94
CA CYS A 294 -15.83 -5.76 -13.60
C CYS A 294 -16.30 -4.54 -12.82
N GLN A 295 -16.29 -4.70 -11.50
CA GLN A 295 -16.39 -3.61 -10.54
C GLN A 295 -15.02 -3.36 -9.95
N ILE A 296 -14.61 -2.10 -9.90
CA ILE A 296 -13.38 -1.66 -9.24
C ILE A 296 -13.80 -1.03 -7.92
N ILE A 297 -13.32 -1.60 -6.82
CA ILE A 297 -13.60 -1.12 -5.48
C ILE A 297 -12.35 -0.42 -4.98
N ILE A 298 -12.41 0.88 -4.71
CA ILE A 298 -11.26 1.68 -4.31
C ILE A 298 -11.37 1.96 -2.81
N GLU A 299 -10.33 1.58 -2.06
CA GLU A 299 -10.18 1.95 -0.64
C GLU A 299 -9.66 3.39 -0.54
N GLY A 300 -8.64 3.72 -1.32
CA GLY A 300 -7.97 5.02 -1.27
C GLY A 300 -6.59 5.04 -1.91
N ILE A 301 -5.85 6.12 -1.64
CA ILE A 301 -4.44 6.29 -2.03
C ILE A 301 -3.57 6.27 -0.78
N GLU A 302 -2.66 5.31 -0.68
CA GLU A 302 -1.69 5.21 0.41
C GLU A 302 -0.35 5.82 0.01
N ILE A 303 0.22 6.62 0.92
CA ILE A 303 1.49 7.32 0.77
C ILE A 303 2.41 6.78 1.85
N ARG A 304 3.48 6.15 1.40
CA ARG A 304 4.43 5.46 2.28
C ARG A 304 5.85 5.57 1.74
N PRO A 305 6.88 5.33 2.57
CA PRO A 305 8.26 5.30 2.13
C PRO A 305 8.44 4.28 1.00
N LYS A 306 9.13 4.69 -0.06
CA LYS A 306 9.57 3.80 -1.14
C LYS A 306 10.65 2.90 -0.54
N GLY A 307 10.43 1.58 -0.59
CA GLY A 307 11.37 0.61 -0.01
C GLY A 307 12.81 0.91 -0.43
N MET A 308 13.65 1.27 0.53
CA MET A 308 15.08 1.54 0.32
C MET A 308 15.83 0.23 0.07
N TRP A 309 15.65 -0.37 -1.11
CA TRP A 309 16.57 -1.40 -1.63
C TRP A 309 17.25 -0.98 -2.93
N LYS A 310 17.12 0.30 -3.33
CA LYS A 310 17.85 0.88 -4.45
C LYS A 310 19.02 1.78 -4.02
N PHE A 311 19.80 1.35 -3.02
CA PHE A 311 21.21 1.77 -2.92
C PHE A 311 22.08 0.62 -3.46
N LYS A 312 22.13 0.49 -4.80
CA LYS A 312 23.30 -0.12 -5.43
C LYS A 312 24.41 0.92 -5.39
N SER A 313 25.37 0.67 -4.51
CA SER A 313 26.81 0.95 -4.70
C SER A 313 27.13 2.12 -5.65
N ARG A 314 27.37 3.30 -5.08
CA ARG A 314 28.38 4.23 -5.60
C ARG A 314 29.20 4.76 -4.43
N LEU A 315 29.99 3.86 -3.85
CA LEU A 315 31.32 4.20 -3.38
C LEU A 315 32.27 3.53 -4.36
N ASN A 316 32.77 4.32 -5.30
CA ASN A 316 34.11 4.26 -5.85
C ASN A 316 34.60 5.71 -5.83
#